data_AF-A0A8T3T5J4-F1
#
_entry.id   AF-A0A8T3T5J4-F1
#
_cell.length_a   1.000
_cell.length_b   1.000
_cell.length_c   1.000
_cell.angle_alpha   90.00
_cell.angle_beta   90.00
_cell.angle_gamma   90.00
#
_symmetry.space_group_name_H-M   'P 1'
#
loop_
_entity.id
_entity.type
_entity.pdbx_description
1 polymer ?
#
loop_
_entity_poly.entity_id
_entity_poly.type
_entity_poly.pdbx_seq_one_letter_code
_entity_poly.pdbx_strand_id
1 'polypeptide(L)'
;MERPYERPLIDKLGVKPGARVAVYGVNEPDFRRVLRERTSDVSDGCAADGTDVMFLAADSPGDLAALKALSAPLKRDGAVWVVSRKGRDATIRDVDVIEAARAADLVDNKVVSFSDTHTALRLVIPRALR
;
A
#
# COMPACT_ATOMS: atom_id res chain seq x y z
N MET A 1 -5.07 16.79 -21.72
CA MET A 1 -3.66 17.08 -22.01
C MET A 1 -2.83 16.19 -21.11
N GLU A 2 -2.48 14.98 -21.57
CA GLU A 2 -1.63 14.07 -20.79
C GLU A 2 -0.21 14.65 -20.73
N ARG A 3 0.34 14.73 -19.51
CA ARG A 3 1.73 15.16 -19.30
C ARG A 3 2.63 13.96 -19.58
N PRO A 4 3.46 13.96 -20.64
CA PRO A 4 4.19 12.78 -21.12
C PRO A 4 5.32 12.29 -20.20
N TYR A 5 5.46 12.81 -18.97
CA TYR A 5 6.56 12.52 -18.05
C TYR A 5 6.13 11.89 -16.72
N GLU A 6 4.85 11.64 -16.51
CA GLU A 6 4.40 10.96 -15.29
C GLU A 6 4.23 9.47 -15.52
N ARG A 7 5.06 8.66 -14.86
CA ARG A 7 4.84 7.22 -14.76
C ARG A 7 3.42 6.96 -14.20
N PRO A 8 2.64 6.05 -14.80
CA PRO A 8 1.34 5.66 -14.28
C PRO A 8 1.39 5.32 -12.78
N LEU A 9 0.32 5.64 -12.04
CA LEU A 9 0.25 5.39 -10.60
C LEU A 9 0.59 3.93 -10.27
N ILE A 10 0.05 2.98 -11.05
CA ILE A 10 0.28 1.55 -10.83
C ILE A 10 1.77 1.16 -10.89
N ASP A 11 2.56 1.81 -11.75
CA ASP A 11 4.01 1.60 -11.83
C ASP A 11 4.73 2.25 -10.65
N LYS A 12 4.25 3.41 -10.19
CA LYS A 12 4.77 4.05 -8.96
C LYS A 12 4.52 3.17 -7.73
N LEU A 13 3.40 2.44 -7.69
CA LEU A 13 3.02 1.51 -6.62
C LEU A 13 3.81 0.19 -6.68
N GLY A 14 4.55 -0.07 -7.76
CA GLY A 14 5.39 -1.26 -7.91
C GLY A 14 4.61 -2.54 -8.18
N VAL A 15 3.37 -2.44 -8.67
CA VAL A 15 2.56 -3.60 -9.06
C VAL A 15 3.03 -4.09 -10.43
N LYS A 16 3.77 -5.20 -10.42
CA LYS A 16 4.25 -5.86 -11.65
C LYS A 16 3.10 -6.63 -12.31
N PRO A 17 3.16 -6.86 -13.63
CA PRO A 17 2.23 -7.77 -14.29
C PRO A 17 2.25 -9.15 -13.62
N GLY A 18 1.08 -9.70 -13.34
CA GLY A 18 0.94 -11.01 -12.67
C GLY A 18 1.32 -11.04 -11.18
N ALA A 19 1.57 -9.88 -10.56
CA ALA A 19 1.81 -9.81 -9.11
C ALA A 19 0.58 -10.24 -8.32
N ARG A 20 0.78 -10.93 -7.20
CA ARG A 20 -0.26 -11.24 -6.22
C ARG A 20 -0.51 -10.01 -5.34
N VAL A 21 -1.73 -9.52 -5.34
CA VAL A 21 -2.10 -8.28 -4.65
C VAL A 21 -3.25 -8.52 -3.68
N ALA A 22 -3.10 -8.05 -2.44
CA ALA A 22 -4.19 -8.02 -1.47
C ALA A 22 -4.64 -6.58 -1.20
N VAL A 23 -5.95 -6.33 -1.15
CA VAL A 23 -6.52 -5.00 -0.90
C VAL A 23 -7.45 -5.04 0.31
N TYR A 24 -7.23 -4.10 1.23
CA TYR A 24 -7.97 -3.97 2.48
C TYR A 24 -8.61 -2.58 2.52
N GLY A 25 -9.92 -2.51 2.23
CA GLY A 25 -10.72 -1.29 2.39
C GLY A 25 -10.48 -0.17 1.36
N VAL A 26 -9.48 -0.27 0.49
CA VAL A 26 -9.22 0.77 -0.54
C VAL A 26 -10.31 0.75 -1.61
N ASN A 27 -11.14 1.79 -1.62
CA ASN A 27 -12.32 1.94 -2.48
C ASN A 27 -12.14 3.08 -3.49
N GLU A 28 -11.05 3.03 -4.26
CA GLU A 28 -10.72 4.02 -5.30
C GLU A 28 -10.97 3.39 -6.69
N PRO A 29 -12.06 3.77 -7.41
CA PRO A 29 -12.50 3.06 -8.62
C PRO A 29 -11.46 3.02 -9.73
N ASP A 30 -10.76 4.13 -9.98
CA ASP A 30 -9.73 4.20 -11.01
C ASP A 30 -8.53 3.31 -10.69
N PHE A 31 -8.10 3.29 -9.43
CA PHE A 31 -7.07 2.37 -8.97
C PHE A 31 -7.51 0.92 -9.14
N ARG A 32 -8.74 0.58 -8.73
CA ARG A 32 -9.29 -0.79 -8.84
C ARG A 32 -9.37 -1.26 -10.29
N ARG A 33 -9.74 -0.38 -11.21
CA ARG A 33 -9.77 -0.68 -12.65
C ARG A 33 -8.38 -1.00 -13.17
N VAL A 34 -7.42 -0.09 -12.97
CA VAL A 34 -6.03 -0.27 -13.44
C VAL A 34 -5.35 -1.47 -12.77
N LEU A 35 -5.66 -1.75 -11.50
CA LEU A 35 -5.13 -2.91 -10.79
C LEU A 35 -5.57 -4.22 -11.45
N ARG A 36 -6.86 -4.36 -11.80
CA ARG A 36 -7.39 -5.56 -12.48
C ARG A 36 -6.90 -5.70 -13.91
N GLU A 37 -6.60 -4.60 -14.59
CA GLU A 37 -5.94 -4.61 -15.90
C GLU A 37 -4.48 -5.10 -15.79
N ARG A 38 -3.80 -4.86 -14.65
CA ARG A 38 -2.40 -5.23 -14.43
C ARG A 38 -2.21 -6.68 -13.97
N THR A 39 -3.11 -7.20 -13.14
CA THR A 39 -3.02 -8.56 -12.61
C THR A 39 -4.41 -9.13 -12.31
N SER A 40 -4.55 -10.44 -12.50
CA SER A 40 -5.75 -11.19 -12.15
C SER A 40 -5.70 -11.79 -10.73
N ASP A 41 -4.52 -11.84 -10.10
CA ASP A 41 -4.34 -12.36 -8.73
C ASP A 41 -4.54 -11.22 -7.71
N VAL A 42 -5.79 -10.81 -7.56
CA VAL A 42 -6.21 -9.76 -6.62
C VAL A 42 -7.20 -10.34 -5.61
N SER A 43 -6.90 -10.21 -4.32
CA SER A 43 -7.77 -10.61 -3.22
C SER A 43 -8.23 -9.41 -2.39
N ASP A 44 -9.45 -9.48 -1.87
CA ASP A 44 -10.03 -8.47 -0.98
C ASP A 44 -10.09 -9.00 0.45
N GLY A 45 -9.51 -8.27 1.40
CA GLY A 45 -9.57 -8.57 2.84
C GLY A 45 -8.78 -9.81 3.29
N CYS A 46 -8.06 -10.47 2.39
CA CYS A 46 -7.24 -11.65 2.70
C CYS A 46 -5.95 -11.61 1.89
N ALA A 47 -4.84 -12.03 2.49
CA ALA A 47 -3.56 -12.19 1.84
C ALA A 47 -3.13 -13.65 1.93
N ALA A 48 -2.61 -14.18 0.83
CA ALA A 48 -2.03 -15.52 0.79
C ALA A 48 -0.51 -15.43 0.93
N ASP A 49 0.12 -16.51 1.39
CA ASP A 49 1.57 -16.57 1.51
C ASP A 49 2.27 -16.19 0.20
N GLY A 50 3.29 -15.35 0.29
CA GLY A 50 4.02 -14.84 -0.86
C GLY A 50 3.34 -13.70 -1.60
N THR A 51 2.34 -13.03 -1.01
CA THR A 51 1.75 -11.80 -1.58
C THR A 51 2.84 -10.77 -1.88
N ASP A 52 2.80 -10.19 -3.08
CA ASP A 52 3.79 -9.23 -3.55
C ASP A 52 3.56 -7.82 -3.01
N VAL A 53 2.31 -7.38 -3.07
CA VAL A 53 1.91 -6.02 -2.70
C VAL A 53 0.58 -6.05 -1.96
N MET A 54 0.50 -5.35 -0.83
CA MET A 54 -0.74 -5.16 -0.09
C MET A 54 -1.10 -3.68 -0.07
N PHE A 55 -2.40 -3.38 -0.11
CA PHE A 55 -2.93 -2.02 0.03
C PHE A 55 -3.87 -1.97 1.22
N LEU A 56 -3.53 -1.20 2.24
CA LEU A 56 -4.32 -1.00 3.46
C LEU A 56 -4.89 0.41 3.47
N ALA A 57 -6.21 0.56 3.40
CA ALA A 57 -6.86 1.81 3.75
C ALA A 57 -6.75 2.03 5.26
N ALA A 58 -6.35 3.24 5.66
CA ALA A 58 -6.26 3.63 7.06
C ALA A 58 -6.77 5.06 7.25
N ASP A 59 -7.80 5.19 8.07
CA ASP A 59 -8.38 6.47 8.48
C ASP A 59 -8.22 6.70 10.00
N SER A 60 -7.66 5.73 10.73
CA SER A 60 -7.42 5.83 12.17
C SER A 60 -6.16 5.06 12.59
N PRO A 61 -5.57 5.37 13.76
CA PRO A 61 -4.47 4.57 14.31
C PRO A 61 -4.85 3.09 14.55
N GLY A 62 -6.13 2.80 14.78
CA GLY A 62 -6.63 1.44 14.97
C GLY A 62 -6.49 0.58 13.71
N ASP A 63 -6.65 1.16 12.53
CA ASP A 63 -6.49 0.46 11.25
C ASP A 63 -5.02 0.00 11.05
N LEU A 64 -4.07 0.79 11.56
CA LEU A 64 -2.64 0.49 11.47
C LEU A 64 -2.22 -0.71 12.32
N ALA A 65 -3.02 -1.12 13.30
CA ALA A 65 -2.76 -2.32 14.10
C ALA A 65 -2.72 -3.60 13.23
N ALA A 66 -3.36 -3.58 12.06
CA ALA A 66 -3.33 -4.69 11.10
C ALA A 66 -1.93 -4.94 10.50
N LEU A 67 -1.03 -3.95 10.49
CA LEU A 67 0.27 -4.03 9.81
C LEU A 67 1.10 -5.24 10.22
N LYS A 68 1.07 -5.62 11.52
CA LYS A 68 1.80 -6.78 12.03
C LYS A 68 1.26 -8.10 11.50
N ALA A 69 -0.06 -8.22 11.32
CA ALA A 69 -0.65 -9.42 10.71
C ALA A 69 -0.40 -9.45 9.20
N LEU A 70 -0.44 -8.28 8.55
CA LEU A 70 -0.22 -8.13 7.11
C LEU A 70 1.23 -8.39 6.70
N SER A 71 2.21 -8.19 7.59
CA SER A 71 3.61 -8.48 7.26
C SER A 71 3.92 -9.98 7.20
N ALA A 72 3.11 -10.85 7.82
CA ALA A 72 3.38 -12.29 7.88
C ALA A 72 3.30 -13.02 6.52
N PRO A 73 2.23 -12.86 5.71
CA PRO A 73 2.16 -13.49 4.38
C PRO A 73 2.94 -12.72 3.30
N LEU A 74 3.54 -11.58 3.65
CA LEU A 74 4.28 -10.75 2.71
C LEU A 74 5.56 -11.46 2.26
N LYS A 75 5.80 -11.51 0.94
CA LYS A 75 7.08 -12.02 0.45
C LYS A 75 8.25 -11.15 0.94
N ARG A 76 9.45 -11.72 0.99
CA ARG A 76 10.68 -11.07 1.46
C ARG A 76 10.97 -9.69 0.84
N ASP A 77 10.71 -9.51 -0.45
CA ASP A 77 10.89 -8.25 -1.18
C ASP A 77 9.58 -7.49 -1.44
N GLY A 78 8.49 -7.89 -0.78
CA GLY A 78 7.15 -7.33 -0.92
C GLY A 78 6.99 -5.97 -0.26
N ALA A 79 5.80 -5.40 -0.40
CA ALA A 79 5.44 -4.14 0.23
C ALA A 79 4.00 -4.09 0.73
N VAL A 80 3.80 -3.30 1.78
CA VAL A 80 2.47 -2.83 2.20
C VAL A 80 2.40 -1.34 1.87
N TRP A 81 1.37 -0.91 1.16
CA TRP A 81 1.03 0.48 0.98
C TRP A 81 -0.09 0.84 1.94
N VAL A 82 0.18 1.78 2.84
CA VAL A 82 -0.87 2.40 3.66
C VAL A 82 -1.42 3.58 2.87
N VAL A 83 -2.70 3.51 2.52
CA VAL A 83 -3.46 4.52 1.78
C VAL A 83 -4.32 5.28 2.78
N SER A 84 -4.07 6.58 2.93
CA SER A 84 -4.73 7.43 3.92
C SER A 84 -5.12 8.77 3.33
N ARG A 85 -6.13 9.42 3.92
CA ARG A 85 -6.55 10.77 3.51
C ARG A 85 -5.41 11.75 3.68
N LYS A 86 -5.31 12.73 2.77
CA LYS A 86 -4.30 13.80 2.82
C LYS A 86 -4.94 15.19 2.89
N GLY A 87 -4.12 16.18 3.22
CA GLY A 87 -4.55 17.57 3.30
C GLY A 87 -5.42 17.83 4.53
N ARG A 88 -6.45 18.68 4.39
CA ARG A 88 -7.32 19.07 5.51
C ARG A 88 -8.17 17.93 6.08
N ASP A 89 -8.41 16.89 5.27
CA ASP A 89 -9.26 15.75 5.62
C ASP A 89 -8.42 14.58 6.18
N ALA A 90 -7.11 14.78 6.38
CA ALA A 90 -6.23 13.78 6.97
C ALA A 90 -6.62 13.51 8.44
N THR A 91 -6.86 12.24 8.75
CA THR A 91 -7.24 11.78 10.09
C THR A 91 -6.11 11.07 10.82
N ILE A 92 -5.05 10.72 10.10
CA ILE A 92 -3.78 10.20 10.62
C ILE A 92 -2.62 10.94 9.96
N ARG A 93 -1.49 11.04 10.65
CA ARG A 93 -0.26 11.66 10.14
C ARG A 93 0.72 10.59 9.68
N ASP A 94 1.63 10.95 8.79
CA ASP A 94 2.69 10.05 8.34
C ASP A 94 3.52 9.50 9.51
N VAL A 95 3.74 10.30 10.56
CA VAL A 95 4.44 9.84 11.77
C VAL A 95 3.72 8.69 12.48
N ASP A 96 2.38 8.71 12.50
CA ASP A 96 1.59 7.65 13.13
C ASP A 96 1.73 6.35 12.33
N VAL A 97 1.79 6.45 11.00
CA VAL A 97 2.04 5.31 10.10
C VAL A 97 3.46 4.76 10.28
N ILE A 98 4.47 5.62 10.38
CA ILE A 98 5.88 5.23 10.55
C ILE A 98 6.08 4.53 11.90
N GLU A 99 5.48 5.03 12.97
CA GLU A 99 5.54 4.40 14.29
C GLU A 99 4.89 3.02 14.29
N ALA A 100 3.70 2.88 13.70
CA ALA A 100 3.03 1.60 13.55
C ALA A 100 3.81 0.62 12.65
N ALA A 101 4.44 1.11 11.58
CA ALA A 101 5.30 0.31 10.71
C ALA A 101 6.48 -0.27 11.48
N ARG A 102 7.16 0.55 12.30
CA ARG A 102 8.28 0.09 13.14
C ARG A 102 7.85 -0.96 14.15
N ALA A 103 6.68 -0.78 14.77
CA ALA A 103 6.11 -1.78 15.69
C ALA A 103 5.74 -3.12 14.99
N ALA A 104 5.62 -3.10 13.66
CA ALA A 104 5.37 -4.25 12.81
C ALA A 104 6.63 -4.79 12.09
N ASP A 105 7.83 -4.35 12.49
CA ASP A 105 9.11 -4.71 11.86
C ASP A 105 9.21 -4.31 10.38
N LEU A 106 8.53 -3.22 10.01
CA LEU A 106 8.57 -2.59 8.69
C LEU A 106 9.25 -1.22 8.75
N VAL A 107 9.75 -0.77 7.60
CA VAL A 107 10.28 0.59 7.40
C VAL A 107 9.63 1.23 6.19
N ASP A 108 9.36 2.53 6.28
CA ASP A 108 8.93 3.32 5.14
C ASP A 108 10.11 3.58 4.19
N ASN A 109 9.83 3.67 2.89
CA ASN A 109 10.88 4.04 1.93
C ASN A 109 10.41 4.87 0.74
N LYS A 110 9.10 5.12 0.62
CA LYS A 110 8.53 5.87 -0.49
C LYS A 110 7.14 6.37 -0.11
N VAL A 111 6.81 7.59 -0.52
CA VAL A 111 5.46 8.14 -0.50
C VAL A 111 5.04 8.52 -1.91
N VAL A 112 3.77 8.38 -2.26
CA VAL A 112 3.21 8.83 -3.53
C VAL A 112 1.84 9.47 -3.33
N SER A 113 1.50 10.44 -4.18
CA SER A 113 0.10 10.86 -4.32
C SER A 113 -0.69 9.70 -4.93
N PHE A 114 -1.71 9.21 -4.22
CA PHE A 114 -2.52 8.08 -4.64
C PHE A 114 -3.73 8.52 -5.45
N SER A 115 -4.46 9.50 -4.94
CA SER A 115 -5.56 10.18 -5.63
C SER A 115 -5.56 11.66 -5.25
N ASP A 116 -6.61 12.41 -5.63
CA ASP A 116 -6.77 13.79 -5.18
C ASP A 116 -6.97 13.90 -3.67
N THR A 117 -7.56 12.87 -3.06
CA THR A 117 -7.93 12.82 -1.63
C THR A 117 -7.01 11.94 -0.79
N HIS A 118 -6.24 11.03 -1.39
CA HIS A 118 -5.38 10.09 -0.67
C HIS A 118 -3.90 10.21 -1.02
N THR A 119 -3.06 9.95 -0.02
CA THR A 119 -1.62 9.63 -0.16
C THR A 119 -1.42 8.14 0.07
N ALA A 120 -0.29 7.60 -0.36
CA ALA A 120 0.12 6.25 -0.01
C ALA A 120 1.59 6.22 0.46
N LEU A 121 1.82 5.63 1.63
CA LEU A 121 3.15 5.39 2.20
C LEU A 121 3.53 3.91 2.04
N ARG A 122 4.69 3.66 1.44
CA ARG A 122 5.21 2.31 1.18
C ARG A 122 6.04 1.84 2.35
N LEU A 123 5.64 0.70 2.91
CA LEU A 123 6.30 -0.02 3.99
C LEU A 123 6.88 -1.32 3.46
N VAL A 124 8.09 -1.66 3.90
CA VAL A 124 8.78 -2.89 3.52
C VAL A 124 9.51 -3.52 4.68
N ILE A 125 9.79 -4.82 4.57
CA ILE A 125 10.70 -5.52 5.46
C ILE A 125 12.09 -4.88 5.33
N PRO A 126 12.75 -4.44 6.42
CA PRO A 126 14.11 -3.90 6.39
C PRO A 126 15.10 -4.90 5.81
N ARG A 127 16.14 -4.42 5.10
CA ARG A 127 17.17 -5.31 4.54
C ARG A 127 17.86 -6.20 5.57
N ALA A 128 17.94 -5.76 6.83
CA ALA A 128 18.53 -6.50 7.94
C ALA A 128 17.64 -7.67 8.43
N LEU A 129 16.33 -7.59 8.22
CA LEU A 129 15.35 -8.64 8.56
C LEU A 129 14.99 -9.52 7.36
N ARG A 130 15.26 -8.97 6.16
CA ARG A 130 15.95 -9.64 5.06
C ARG A 130 15.89 -11.15 5.11
#